data_AF-A0A956KDY7-F1
#
_entry.id   AF-A0A956KDY7-F1
#
_cell.length_a   1.000
_cell.length_b   1.000
_cell.length_c   1.000
_cell.angle_alpha   90.00
_cell.angle_beta   90.00
_cell.angle_gamma   90.00
#
_symmetry.space_group_name_H-M   'P 1'
#
loop_
_entity.id
_entity.type
_entity.pdbx_description
1 polymer ?
#
loop_
_entity_poly.entity_id
_entity_poly.type
_entity_poly.pdbx_seq_one_letter_code
_entity_poly.pdbx_strand_id
1 'polypeptide(L)'
;CGDGNVYEGVEECDDGNGDETDMCTTLCAAPSCVDALQSGAETDVDCGGPDCDGCLLGQGCTDGGDCGEGLCIDAACKVPETCAEILAADPMAPSGAYTIAGDGQVADFGVYCDMTTDGGGWTIVWATSGGDNQQPITGDAPVAGDPLAFAPFNLTRAQKVVVAGRTGEGIFRRSSGQWIKVDSALYDDQLNQNLKRWTQSVTITANDNTSVMGWIGYANYSHAGGGDYNVTMVDGPTCNGVTMMGVDLHSSNYLHLNCGCQRHYLYSYSANTLDGDGSYKVNTALGSWPVTATCTTSEGGGLALLAAMR
;
A
#
# COMPACT_ATOMS: atom_id res chain seq x y z
N CYS A 1 -52.56 -10.50 2.31
CA CYS A 1 -51.11 -10.66 2.13
C CYS A 1 -50.63 -12.09 2.07
N GLY A 2 -50.30 -12.51 0.86
CA GLY A 2 -49.81 -13.83 0.47
C GLY A 2 -50.92 -14.84 0.15
N ASP A 3 -52.19 -14.42 0.01
CA ASP A 3 -53.31 -15.34 -0.30
C ASP A 3 -53.70 -15.36 -1.79
N GLY A 4 -53.08 -14.49 -2.60
CA GLY A 4 -53.27 -14.37 -4.04
C GLY A 4 -54.48 -13.54 -4.45
N ASN A 5 -55.14 -12.85 -3.52
CA ASN A 5 -56.27 -11.97 -3.80
C ASN A 5 -55.98 -10.58 -3.26
N VAL A 6 -56.28 -9.55 -4.05
CA VAL A 6 -56.14 -8.15 -3.64
C VAL A 6 -57.48 -7.63 -3.10
N TYR A 7 -57.52 -7.25 -1.83
CA TYR A 7 -58.69 -6.63 -1.20
C TYR A 7 -58.58 -5.09 -1.20
N GLU A 8 -59.47 -4.44 -1.95
CA GLU A 8 -59.50 -2.97 -2.11
C GLU A 8 -59.54 -2.23 -0.76
N GLY A 9 -58.57 -1.34 -0.56
CA GLY A 9 -58.45 -0.50 0.65
C GLY A 9 -57.82 -1.21 1.86
N VAL A 10 -57.41 -2.46 1.72
CA VAL A 10 -56.65 -3.21 2.75
C VAL A 10 -55.19 -3.37 2.34
N GLU A 11 -54.94 -3.67 1.07
CA GLU A 11 -53.61 -3.87 0.51
C GLU A 11 -53.45 -3.23 -0.86
N GLU A 12 -52.21 -2.90 -1.23
CA GLU A 12 -51.86 -2.34 -2.54
C GLU A 12 -51.66 -3.45 -3.58
N CYS A 13 -51.15 -4.61 -3.15
CA CYS A 13 -50.89 -5.78 -3.98
C CYS A 13 -51.02 -7.07 -3.15
N ASP A 14 -51.12 -8.24 -3.79
CA ASP A 14 -50.98 -9.58 -3.20
C ASP A 14 -50.65 -10.54 -4.34
N ASP A 15 -49.45 -11.09 -4.33
CA ASP A 15 -48.88 -11.97 -5.36
C ASP A 15 -49.05 -13.47 -5.03
N GLY A 16 -49.66 -13.77 -3.87
CA GLY A 16 -49.92 -15.12 -3.39
C GLY A 16 -48.69 -15.88 -2.90
N ASN A 17 -47.58 -15.20 -2.60
CA ASN A 17 -46.41 -15.84 -2.02
C ASN A 17 -45.76 -14.97 -0.91
N GLY A 18 -44.49 -15.22 -0.59
CA GLY A 18 -43.75 -14.51 0.45
C GLY A 18 -42.30 -14.22 0.04
N ASP A 19 -42.10 -13.99 -1.25
CA ASP A 19 -40.84 -13.65 -1.88
C ASP A 19 -40.71 -12.12 -1.92
N GLU A 20 -39.72 -11.57 -1.22
CA GLU A 20 -39.52 -10.12 -1.15
C GLU A 20 -38.84 -9.55 -2.41
N THR A 21 -38.40 -10.41 -3.34
CA THR A 21 -37.63 -9.98 -4.53
C THR A 21 -38.49 -9.61 -5.73
N ASP A 22 -39.82 -9.69 -5.61
CA ASP A 22 -40.75 -9.32 -6.67
C ASP A 22 -41.44 -7.97 -6.41
N MET A 23 -42.54 -7.70 -7.13
CA MET A 23 -43.22 -6.40 -7.09
C MET A 23 -44.18 -6.24 -5.91
N CYS A 24 -44.35 -7.26 -5.06
CA CYS A 24 -45.24 -7.21 -3.91
C CYS A 24 -44.60 -7.85 -2.67
N THR A 25 -44.31 -7.04 -1.65
CA THR A 25 -43.67 -7.52 -0.42
C THR A 25 -44.65 -8.27 0.49
N THR A 26 -44.14 -8.93 1.54
CA THR A 26 -45.00 -9.53 2.58
C THR A 26 -45.78 -8.52 3.43
N LEU A 27 -45.55 -7.22 3.23
CA LEU A 27 -46.39 -6.14 3.76
C LEU A 27 -47.56 -5.79 2.83
N CYS A 28 -47.61 -6.40 1.65
CA CYS A 28 -48.59 -6.15 0.61
C CYS A 28 -48.65 -4.70 0.12
N ALA A 29 -47.44 -4.19 -0.04
CA ALA A 29 -47.09 -2.95 -0.67
C ALA A 29 -46.01 -3.21 -1.73
N ALA A 30 -45.82 -2.25 -2.63
CA ALA A 30 -44.64 -2.26 -3.50
C ALA A 30 -43.35 -2.13 -2.65
N PRO A 31 -42.20 -2.69 -3.10
CA PRO A 31 -40.91 -2.51 -2.45
C PRO A 31 -40.57 -1.04 -2.18
N SER A 32 -39.99 -0.76 -1.01
CA SER A 32 -39.61 0.59 -0.60
C SER A 32 -38.35 0.59 0.26
N CYS A 33 -37.42 1.52 -0.02
CA CYS A 33 -36.14 1.69 0.69
C CYS A 33 -36.21 2.12 2.17
N VAL A 34 -37.36 2.00 2.82
CA VAL A 34 -37.61 2.42 4.21
C VAL A 34 -38.71 1.57 4.86
N ASP A 35 -38.96 0.37 4.34
CA ASP A 35 -40.01 -0.54 4.81
C ASP A 35 -39.50 -1.64 5.75
N ALA A 36 -38.20 -1.63 6.06
CA ALA A 36 -37.52 -2.59 6.94
C ALA A 36 -37.49 -4.02 6.40
N LEU A 37 -37.73 -4.20 5.10
CA LEU A 37 -37.49 -5.44 4.39
C LEU A 37 -36.27 -5.28 3.48
N GLN A 38 -35.64 -6.40 3.14
CA GLN A 38 -34.75 -6.43 1.98
C GLN A 38 -35.60 -6.86 0.79
N SER A 39 -36.02 -5.90 -0.02
CA SER A 39 -37.00 -6.13 -1.08
C SER A 39 -36.63 -5.48 -2.43
N GLY A 40 -37.27 -5.96 -3.50
CA GLY A 40 -36.99 -5.47 -4.85
C GLY A 40 -35.54 -5.67 -5.28
N ALA A 41 -34.82 -4.57 -5.55
CA ALA A 41 -33.43 -4.58 -6.03
C ALA A 41 -32.39 -4.24 -4.95
N GLU A 42 -32.80 -4.15 -3.69
CA GLU A 42 -31.93 -3.86 -2.55
C GLU A 42 -30.86 -4.95 -2.34
N THR A 43 -29.67 -4.52 -1.93
CA THR A 43 -28.57 -5.45 -1.62
C THR A 43 -28.41 -5.72 -0.13
N ASP A 44 -29.04 -4.91 0.70
CA ASP A 44 -29.31 -5.15 2.13
C ASP A 44 -30.60 -4.41 2.52
N VAL A 45 -31.14 -4.66 3.72
CA VAL A 45 -32.40 -4.06 4.19
C VAL A 45 -32.38 -2.54 4.02
N ASP A 46 -33.34 -2.02 3.26
CA ASP A 46 -33.55 -0.60 3.00
C ASP A 46 -32.38 0.13 2.28
N CYS A 47 -31.48 -0.58 1.59
CA CYS A 47 -30.35 0.05 0.89
C CYS A 47 -29.78 -0.72 -0.31
N GLY A 48 -29.00 0.00 -1.10
CA GLY A 48 -28.30 -0.55 -2.27
C GLY A 48 -29.21 -0.80 -3.47
N GLY A 49 -28.63 -1.31 -4.55
CA GLY A 49 -29.30 -1.38 -5.83
C GLY A 49 -29.46 -0.01 -6.50
N PRO A 50 -30.15 0.03 -7.65
CA PRO A 50 -30.26 1.25 -8.47
C PRO A 50 -31.24 2.29 -7.91
N ASP A 51 -32.14 1.90 -7.01
CA ASP A 51 -33.29 2.71 -6.60
C ASP A 51 -33.17 3.26 -5.16
N CYS A 52 -32.28 2.70 -4.33
CA CYS A 52 -32.09 3.10 -2.94
C CYS A 52 -30.76 3.82 -2.72
N ASP A 53 -30.66 4.50 -1.57
CA ASP A 53 -29.38 5.06 -1.13
C ASP A 53 -28.37 3.94 -0.85
N GLY A 54 -27.09 4.23 -0.99
CA GLY A 54 -26.03 3.26 -0.76
C GLY A 54 -25.95 2.79 0.69
N CYS A 55 -25.65 1.51 0.87
CA CYS A 55 -25.51 0.82 2.13
C CYS A 55 -24.32 1.31 2.97
N LEU A 56 -24.48 1.22 4.30
CA LEU A 56 -23.46 1.57 5.29
C LEU A 56 -22.39 0.48 5.41
N LEU A 57 -21.29 0.80 6.09
CA LEU A 57 -20.24 -0.17 6.38
C LEU A 57 -20.79 -1.43 7.09
N GLY A 58 -20.42 -2.60 6.58
CA GLY A 58 -20.83 -3.92 7.06
C GLY A 58 -22.12 -4.46 6.45
N GLN A 59 -22.89 -3.62 5.73
CA GLN A 59 -24.09 -4.06 5.02
C GLN A 59 -23.76 -4.71 3.67
N GLY A 60 -24.70 -5.52 3.18
CA GLY A 60 -24.62 -6.28 1.93
C GLY A 60 -24.54 -5.41 0.68
N CYS A 61 -23.74 -5.86 -0.29
CA CYS A 61 -23.57 -5.21 -1.58
C CYS A 61 -23.28 -6.24 -2.67
N THR A 62 -23.54 -5.86 -3.92
CA THR A 62 -23.24 -6.67 -5.12
C THR A 62 -22.30 -5.96 -6.09
N ASP A 63 -22.31 -4.63 -6.10
CA ASP A 63 -21.41 -3.77 -6.85
C ASP A 63 -20.96 -2.55 -6.05
N GLY A 64 -20.04 -1.75 -6.61
CA GLY A 64 -19.48 -0.59 -5.92
C GLY A 64 -20.48 0.57 -5.71
N GLY A 65 -21.55 0.64 -6.50
CA GLY A 65 -22.60 1.66 -6.36
C GLY A 65 -23.53 1.39 -5.18
N ASP A 66 -23.63 0.13 -4.75
CA ASP A 66 -24.43 -0.28 -3.60
C ASP A 66 -23.89 0.26 -2.27
N CYS A 67 -22.65 0.74 -2.20
CA CYS A 67 -22.05 1.24 -0.97
C CYS A 67 -22.09 2.78 -0.91
N GLY A 68 -22.79 3.30 0.10
CA GLY A 68 -22.77 4.73 0.42
C GLY A 68 -21.46 5.15 1.08
N GLU A 69 -20.82 4.21 1.78
CA GLU A 69 -19.49 4.36 2.37
C GLU A 69 -18.60 3.14 2.04
N GLY A 70 -17.33 3.39 1.73
CA GLY A 70 -16.37 2.33 1.42
C GLY A 70 -16.53 1.76 0.01
N LEU A 71 -16.16 0.50 -0.15
CA LEU A 71 -16.24 -0.27 -1.40
C LEU A 71 -16.90 -1.62 -1.13
N CYS A 72 -17.54 -2.18 -2.16
CA CYS A 72 -18.09 -3.51 -2.08
C CYS A 72 -16.98 -4.58 -2.14
N ILE A 73 -16.62 -5.15 -0.99
CA ILE A 73 -15.52 -6.10 -0.83
C ILE A 73 -16.04 -7.34 -0.10
N ASP A 74 -15.97 -8.49 -0.77
CA ASP A 74 -16.56 -9.77 -0.32
C ASP A 74 -18.05 -9.64 0.04
N ALA A 75 -18.83 -9.00 -0.84
CA ALA A 75 -20.27 -8.79 -0.70
C ALA A 75 -20.70 -7.99 0.54
N ALA A 76 -19.81 -7.15 1.08
CA ALA A 76 -20.16 -6.17 2.10
C ALA A 76 -19.43 -4.84 1.87
N CYS A 77 -20.06 -3.74 2.27
CA CYS A 77 -19.44 -2.41 2.21
C CYS A 77 -18.36 -2.29 3.27
N LYS A 78 -17.10 -2.09 2.84
CA LYS A 78 -15.93 -2.04 3.71
C LYS A 78 -15.00 -0.90 3.31
N VAL A 79 -14.26 -0.37 4.28
CA VAL A 79 -13.08 0.43 3.98
C VAL A 79 -12.01 -0.53 3.44
N PRO A 80 -11.44 -0.27 2.25
CA PRO A 80 -10.44 -1.16 1.64
C PRO A 80 -9.18 -1.23 2.50
N GLU A 81 -8.55 -2.39 2.62
CA GLU A 81 -7.33 -2.59 3.40
C GLU A 81 -6.06 -2.20 2.65
N THR A 82 -6.10 -2.24 1.31
CA THR A 82 -4.97 -1.93 0.42
C THR A 82 -5.42 -1.27 -0.87
N CYS A 83 -4.50 -0.62 -1.58
CA CYS A 83 -4.76 -0.13 -2.93
C CYS A 83 -5.07 -1.26 -3.94
N ALA A 84 -4.63 -2.49 -3.67
CA ALA A 84 -4.93 -3.65 -4.51
C ALA A 84 -6.43 -3.99 -4.45
N GLU A 85 -7.04 -3.94 -3.26
CA GLU A 85 -8.49 -4.15 -3.10
C GLU A 85 -9.30 -3.06 -3.80
N ILE A 86 -8.84 -1.81 -3.72
CA ILE A 86 -9.46 -0.69 -4.44
C ILE A 86 -9.47 -0.98 -5.95
N LEU A 87 -8.33 -1.37 -6.51
CA LEU A 87 -8.22 -1.65 -7.94
C LEU A 87 -8.98 -2.91 -8.36
N ALA A 88 -9.11 -3.89 -7.46
CA ALA A 88 -9.90 -5.09 -7.72
C ALA A 88 -11.41 -4.80 -7.73
N ALA A 89 -11.88 -3.93 -6.82
CA ALA A 89 -13.28 -3.52 -6.73
C ALA A 89 -13.67 -2.53 -7.85
N ASP A 90 -12.77 -1.62 -8.22
CA ASP A 90 -12.93 -0.70 -9.35
C ASP A 90 -11.69 -0.74 -10.27
N PRO A 91 -11.73 -1.54 -11.36
CA PRO A 91 -10.64 -1.61 -12.34
C PRO A 91 -10.35 -0.29 -13.08
N MET A 92 -11.22 0.72 -12.97
CA MET A 92 -11.03 2.05 -13.54
C MET A 92 -10.53 3.08 -12.52
N ALA A 93 -10.28 2.68 -11.27
CA ALA A 93 -9.79 3.54 -10.21
C ALA A 93 -8.49 4.27 -10.64
N PRO A 94 -8.46 5.62 -10.63
CA PRO A 94 -7.28 6.37 -11.03
C PRO A 94 -6.18 6.30 -9.96
N SER A 95 -4.92 6.48 -10.34
CA SER A 95 -3.87 6.77 -9.35
C SER A 95 -4.18 8.08 -8.61
N GLY A 96 -3.99 8.11 -7.30
CA GLY A 96 -4.34 9.29 -6.49
C GLY A 96 -4.42 8.99 -5.00
N ALA A 97 -5.02 9.90 -4.23
CA ALA A 97 -5.22 9.74 -2.80
C ALA A 97 -6.47 8.92 -2.49
N TYR A 98 -6.35 8.00 -1.54
CA TYR A 98 -7.43 7.12 -1.06
C TYR A 98 -7.33 6.96 0.46
N THR A 99 -8.40 6.47 1.08
CA THR A 99 -8.39 6.02 2.47
C THR A 99 -8.33 4.51 2.49
N ILE A 100 -7.48 3.95 3.35
CA ILE A 100 -7.48 2.51 3.65
C ILE A 100 -7.74 2.26 5.13
N ALA A 101 -8.25 1.06 5.42
CA ALA A 101 -8.57 0.62 6.76
C ALA A 101 -7.31 0.57 7.62
N GLY A 102 -7.44 0.95 8.88
CA GLY A 102 -6.44 0.67 9.91
C GLY A 102 -6.46 -0.79 10.35
N ASP A 103 -5.81 -1.09 11.49
CA ASP A 103 -5.81 -2.42 12.12
C ASP A 103 -6.53 -2.43 13.49
N GLY A 104 -7.27 -1.37 13.78
CA GLY A 104 -7.95 -1.14 15.06
C GLY A 104 -7.03 -0.55 16.16
N GLN A 105 -5.71 -0.62 16.01
CA GLN A 105 -4.76 0.16 16.82
C GLN A 105 -4.39 1.46 16.11
N VAL A 106 -4.16 1.37 14.81
CA VAL A 106 -4.07 2.48 13.88
C VAL A 106 -5.47 2.72 13.34
N ALA A 107 -5.95 3.96 13.41
CA ALA A 107 -7.20 4.36 12.76
C ALA A 107 -7.02 4.38 11.24
N ASP A 108 -8.12 4.28 10.50
CA ASP A 108 -8.14 4.43 9.04
C ASP A 108 -7.38 5.68 8.61
N PHE A 109 -6.60 5.56 7.54
CA PHE A 109 -5.64 6.59 7.16
C PHE A 109 -5.53 6.77 5.65
N GLY A 110 -5.15 8.00 5.27
CA GLY A 110 -4.93 8.37 3.89
C GLY A 110 -3.63 7.80 3.34
N VAL A 111 -3.68 7.27 2.11
CA VAL A 111 -2.55 6.79 1.32
C VAL A 111 -2.64 7.34 -0.10
N TYR A 112 -1.56 7.21 -0.85
CA TYR A 112 -1.63 7.32 -2.31
C TYR A 112 -1.55 5.94 -2.93
N CYS A 113 -2.37 5.71 -3.94
CA CYS A 113 -2.35 4.50 -4.76
C CYS A 113 -1.74 4.79 -6.13
N ASP A 114 -0.77 3.97 -6.56
CA ASP A 114 -0.38 3.87 -7.97
C ASP A 114 -1.14 2.71 -8.60
N MET A 115 -2.14 3.04 -9.40
CA MET A 115 -3.02 2.09 -10.10
C MET A 115 -2.49 1.72 -11.49
N THR A 116 -1.28 2.15 -11.85
CA THR A 116 -0.78 2.05 -13.23
C THR A 116 0.52 1.26 -13.37
N THR A 117 1.48 1.45 -12.46
CA THR A 117 2.79 0.80 -12.55
C THR A 117 2.67 -0.70 -12.28
N ASP A 118 3.27 -1.54 -13.13
CA ASP A 118 3.30 -3.02 -12.96
C ASP A 118 1.91 -3.62 -12.63
N GLY A 119 0.86 -3.17 -13.32
CA GLY A 119 -0.52 -3.64 -13.10
C GLY A 119 -1.30 -2.92 -11.99
N GLY A 120 -0.68 -1.96 -11.29
CA GLY A 120 -1.35 -1.11 -10.32
C GLY A 120 -1.60 -1.75 -8.95
N GLY A 121 -2.38 -1.08 -8.10
CA GLY A 121 -2.72 -1.54 -6.76
C GLY A 121 -1.63 -1.29 -5.71
N TRP A 122 -0.65 -0.44 -6.02
CA TRP A 122 0.48 -0.19 -5.12
C TRP A 122 0.13 0.87 -4.08
N THR A 123 0.22 0.50 -2.81
CA THR A 123 0.05 1.41 -1.67
C THR A 123 1.35 2.13 -1.38
N ILE A 124 1.44 3.42 -1.72
CA ILE A 124 2.65 4.22 -1.52
C ILE A 124 2.79 4.54 -0.03
N VAL A 125 3.97 4.23 0.52
CA VAL A 125 4.26 4.40 1.96
C VAL A 125 5.32 5.46 2.24
N TRP A 126 6.09 5.83 1.21
CA TRP A 126 7.15 6.82 1.31
C TRP A 126 7.55 7.35 -0.07
N ALA A 127 7.93 8.63 -0.14
CA ALA A 127 8.57 9.22 -1.30
C ALA A 127 9.53 10.35 -0.91
N THR A 128 10.53 10.58 -1.75
CA THR A 128 11.48 11.67 -1.65
C THR A 128 11.65 12.35 -3.00
N SER A 129 11.89 13.66 -2.99
CA SER A 129 12.29 14.39 -4.19
C SER A 129 13.80 14.31 -4.44
N GLY A 130 14.55 13.63 -3.57
CA GLY A 130 16.01 13.68 -3.53
C GLY A 130 16.54 14.99 -2.91
N GLY A 131 15.68 15.82 -2.34
CA GLY A 131 16.11 17.00 -1.59
C GLY A 131 16.76 16.62 -0.26
N ASP A 132 17.49 17.58 0.30
CA ASP A 132 18.15 17.49 1.59
C ASP A 132 17.16 17.70 2.75
N ASN A 133 17.49 17.19 3.94
CA ASN A 133 16.68 17.20 5.16
C ASN A 133 15.26 16.59 5.02
N GLN A 134 15.12 15.49 4.26
CA GLN A 134 13.82 14.83 4.04
C GLN A 134 13.63 13.59 4.91
N GLN A 135 12.39 13.20 5.23
CA GLN A 135 12.17 11.99 6.04
C GLN A 135 12.76 10.76 5.34
N PRO A 136 13.55 9.92 6.03
CA PRO A 136 13.99 8.65 5.49
C PRO A 136 12.83 7.68 5.33
N ILE A 137 13.02 6.66 4.50
CA ILE A 137 12.04 5.60 4.28
C ILE A 137 11.66 4.84 5.56
N THR A 138 12.54 4.81 6.56
CA THR A 138 12.27 4.23 7.89
C THR A 138 11.82 5.29 8.92
N GLY A 139 11.59 6.52 8.50
CA GLY A 139 11.17 7.63 9.37
C GLY A 139 9.75 7.46 9.88
N ASP A 140 9.48 8.06 11.04
CA ASP A 140 8.19 7.95 11.74
C ASP A 140 7.33 9.22 11.62
N ALA A 141 7.94 10.37 11.32
CA ALA A 141 7.20 11.61 11.21
C ALA A 141 6.44 11.67 9.88
N PRO A 142 5.11 11.88 9.88
CA PRO A 142 4.34 11.89 8.66
C PRO A 142 4.64 13.13 7.80
N VAL A 143 4.61 12.96 6.48
CA VAL A 143 4.79 14.04 5.50
C VAL A 143 3.75 13.89 4.40
N ALA A 144 3.08 14.99 4.04
CA ALA A 144 1.91 14.99 3.17
C ALA A 144 2.15 15.72 1.83
N GLY A 145 3.19 15.35 1.09
CA GLY A 145 3.35 15.71 -0.33
C GLY A 145 2.65 14.71 -1.25
N ASP A 146 2.48 15.07 -2.53
CA ASP A 146 2.03 14.14 -3.57
C ASP A 146 3.21 13.23 -4.01
N PRO A 147 3.21 11.94 -3.62
CA PRO A 147 4.31 11.04 -3.96
C PRO A 147 4.33 10.63 -5.43
N LEU A 148 3.21 10.73 -6.16
CA LEU A 148 3.16 10.40 -7.60
C LEU A 148 3.92 11.45 -8.42
N ALA A 149 4.05 12.66 -7.88
CA ALA A 149 4.92 13.72 -8.39
C ALA A 149 6.33 13.71 -7.75
N PHE A 150 6.67 12.68 -6.97
CA PHE A 150 7.90 12.58 -6.16
C PHE A 150 8.08 13.73 -5.15
N ALA A 151 6.98 14.36 -4.70
CA ALA A 151 7.06 15.25 -3.56
C ALA A 151 7.28 14.42 -2.27
N PRO A 152 7.94 14.98 -1.24
CA PRO A 152 8.21 14.26 -0.01
C PRO A 152 6.93 13.75 0.64
N PHE A 153 6.87 12.45 0.91
CA PHE A 153 5.73 11.78 1.51
C PHE A 153 6.23 10.73 2.49
N ASN A 154 5.58 10.61 3.64
CA ASN A 154 5.95 9.61 4.61
C ASN A 154 4.73 9.22 5.44
N LEU A 155 4.45 7.91 5.51
CA LEU A 155 3.58 7.37 6.54
C LEU A 155 4.35 7.18 7.85
N THR A 156 3.64 7.13 8.97
CA THR A 156 4.24 6.74 10.25
C THR A 156 4.71 5.27 10.19
N ARG A 157 5.61 4.87 11.09
CA ARG A 157 6.05 3.47 11.14
C ARG A 157 4.90 2.53 11.47
N ALA A 158 3.99 2.94 12.35
CA ALA A 158 2.79 2.16 12.65
C ALA A 158 1.94 1.93 11.39
N GLN A 159 1.68 2.97 10.60
CA GLN A 159 0.96 2.86 9.32
C GLN A 159 1.71 1.97 8.31
N LYS A 160 3.04 2.11 8.20
CA LYS A 160 3.86 1.25 7.34
C LYS A 160 3.76 -0.22 7.72
N VAL A 161 3.73 -0.54 9.02
CA VAL A 161 3.57 -1.91 9.53
C VAL A 161 2.19 -2.46 9.17
N VAL A 162 1.11 -1.65 9.25
CA VAL A 162 -0.22 -2.06 8.80
C VAL A 162 -0.20 -2.44 7.32
N VAL A 163 0.38 -1.60 6.46
CA VAL A 163 0.48 -1.91 5.02
C VAL A 163 1.36 -3.15 4.78
N ALA A 164 2.51 -3.26 5.45
CA ALA A 164 3.41 -4.40 5.31
C ALA A 164 2.76 -5.73 5.71
N GLY A 165 1.92 -5.74 6.75
CA GLY A 165 1.21 -6.93 7.22
C GLY A 165 0.15 -7.48 6.24
N ARG A 166 -0.22 -6.70 5.23
CA ARG A 166 -1.26 -7.02 4.24
C ARG A 166 -0.73 -7.23 2.82
N THR A 167 0.58 -7.07 2.62
CA THR A 167 1.21 -7.02 1.29
C THR A 167 2.29 -8.08 1.14
N GLY A 168 2.51 -8.52 -0.10
CA GLY A 168 3.46 -9.58 -0.45
C GLY A 168 4.57 -9.12 -1.39
N GLU A 169 4.45 -7.95 -1.99
CA GLU A 169 5.41 -7.34 -2.89
C GLU A 169 5.75 -5.92 -2.45
N GLY A 170 6.96 -5.48 -2.79
CA GLY A 170 7.43 -4.10 -2.58
C GLY A 170 8.02 -3.55 -3.87
N ILE A 171 7.87 -2.26 -4.13
CA ILE A 171 8.39 -1.61 -5.34
C ILE A 171 9.09 -0.30 -5.00
N PHE A 172 10.20 -0.04 -5.68
CA PHE A 172 10.88 1.24 -5.72
C PHE A 172 10.79 1.80 -7.13
N ARG A 173 10.23 3.00 -7.27
CA ARG A 173 9.93 3.61 -8.56
C ARG A 173 10.53 5.00 -8.65
N ARG A 174 11.14 5.31 -9.80
CA ARG A 174 11.70 6.63 -10.16
C ARG A 174 10.98 7.28 -11.34
N SER A 175 10.32 6.48 -12.15
CA SER A 175 9.44 6.90 -13.24
C SER A 175 8.58 5.70 -13.67
N SER A 176 7.64 5.88 -14.60
CA SER A 176 6.87 4.75 -15.16
C SER A 176 7.76 3.68 -15.80
N GLY A 177 8.94 4.04 -16.34
CA GLY A 177 9.85 3.11 -17.02
C GLY A 177 11.00 2.60 -16.15
N GLN A 178 11.19 3.13 -14.94
CA GLN A 178 12.33 2.83 -14.08
C GLN A 178 11.85 2.46 -12.69
N TRP A 179 11.69 1.16 -12.47
CA TRP A 179 11.36 0.57 -11.18
C TRP A 179 12.05 -0.77 -11.00
N ILE A 180 12.25 -1.14 -9.74
CA ILE A 180 12.58 -2.50 -9.29
C ILE A 180 11.53 -2.91 -8.25
N LYS A 181 11.11 -4.17 -8.29
CA LYS A 181 10.23 -4.76 -7.30
C LYS A 181 10.89 -5.96 -6.62
N VAL A 182 10.38 -6.29 -5.45
CA VAL A 182 10.80 -7.42 -4.62
C VAL A 182 9.58 -8.24 -4.24
N ASP A 183 9.76 -9.56 -4.13
CA ASP A 183 8.74 -10.55 -3.75
C ASP A 183 8.51 -10.63 -2.22
N SER A 184 8.53 -9.46 -1.57
CA SER A 184 8.26 -9.30 -0.15
C SER A 184 7.74 -7.91 0.14
N ALA A 185 6.96 -7.76 1.22
CA ALA A 185 6.79 -6.47 1.87
C ALA A 185 8.17 -5.85 2.21
N LEU A 186 8.21 -4.52 2.25
CA LEU A 186 9.45 -3.76 2.46
C LEU A 186 9.92 -3.75 3.92
N TYR A 187 9.05 -4.13 4.86
CA TYR A 187 9.32 -4.09 6.31
C TYR A 187 8.74 -5.33 7.00
N ASP A 188 9.23 -5.60 8.22
CA ASP A 188 8.60 -6.55 9.15
C ASP A 188 7.65 -5.82 10.12
N ASP A 189 7.11 -6.58 11.08
CA ASP A 189 6.23 -6.09 12.14
C ASP A 189 6.97 -5.29 13.23
N GLN A 190 8.31 -5.21 13.18
CA GLN A 190 9.14 -4.58 14.20
C GLN A 190 9.59 -3.16 13.81
N LEU A 191 9.27 -2.67 12.61
CA LEU A 191 9.67 -1.32 12.18
C LEU A 191 9.24 -0.24 13.17
N ASN A 192 8.06 -0.39 13.79
CA ASN A 192 7.52 0.57 14.77
C ASN A 192 8.27 0.58 16.12
N GLN A 193 9.18 -0.37 16.35
CA GLN A 193 10.03 -0.39 17.53
C GLN A 193 11.35 0.34 17.24
N ASN A 194 11.85 1.09 18.23
CA ASN A 194 13.17 1.72 18.14
C ASN A 194 14.30 0.68 18.25
N LEU A 195 15.45 1.01 17.66
CA LEU A 195 16.67 0.21 17.76
C LEU A 195 16.56 -1.20 17.15
N LYS A 196 15.86 -1.28 16.01
CA LYS A 196 15.66 -2.48 15.22
C LYS A 196 16.45 -2.46 13.93
N ARG A 197 16.68 -3.68 13.47
CA ARG A 197 17.27 -4.01 12.19
C ARG A 197 16.57 -5.25 11.67
N TRP A 198 16.41 -5.32 10.37
CA TRP A 198 15.79 -6.45 9.71
C TRP A 198 16.35 -6.61 8.30
N THR A 199 16.39 -7.86 7.84
CA THR A 199 16.86 -8.23 6.51
C THR A 199 16.09 -9.43 6.00
N GLN A 200 15.79 -9.46 4.70
CA GLN A 200 15.12 -10.58 4.06
C GLN A 200 15.73 -10.85 2.68
N SER A 201 15.90 -12.14 2.35
CA SER A 201 16.27 -12.57 1.01
C SER A 201 15.08 -12.46 0.09
N VAL A 202 15.27 -11.90 -1.10
CA VAL A 202 14.20 -11.62 -2.05
C VAL A 202 14.66 -11.91 -3.48
N THR A 203 13.69 -12.07 -4.37
CA THR A 203 13.86 -11.93 -5.81
C THR A 203 13.62 -10.47 -6.20
N ILE A 204 14.63 -9.82 -6.75
CA ILE A 204 14.55 -8.45 -7.25
C ILE A 204 14.30 -8.49 -8.75
N THR A 205 13.24 -7.84 -9.23
CA THR A 205 12.86 -7.81 -10.64
C THR A 205 12.76 -6.36 -11.14
N ALA A 206 13.47 -6.04 -12.21
CA ALA A 206 13.36 -4.75 -12.89
C ALA A 206 12.22 -4.75 -13.92
N ASN A 207 11.82 -3.56 -14.36
CA ASN A 207 10.74 -3.35 -15.35
C ASN A 207 10.94 -4.11 -16.68
N ASP A 208 12.18 -4.37 -17.09
CA ASP A 208 12.49 -5.19 -18.28
C ASP A 208 12.46 -6.70 -18.03
N ASN A 209 11.94 -7.14 -16.88
CA ASN A 209 11.90 -8.52 -16.39
C ASN A 209 13.27 -9.13 -16.09
N THR A 210 14.33 -8.31 -15.99
CA THR A 210 15.61 -8.79 -15.46
C THR A 210 15.44 -9.07 -13.98
N SER A 211 15.62 -10.34 -13.58
CA SER A 211 15.51 -10.76 -12.18
C SER A 211 16.81 -11.33 -11.63
N VAL A 212 17.08 -11.03 -10.37
CA VAL A 212 18.21 -11.56 -9.60
C VAL A 212 17.75 -11.90 -8.19
N MET A 213 18.42 -12.85 -7.55
CA MET A 213 18.31 -12.97 -6.10
C MET A 213 19.05 -11.79 -5.43
N GLY A 214 18.62 -11.42 -4.24
CA GLY A 214 19.26 -10.38 -3.46
C GLY A 214 18.68 -10.30 -2.06
N TRP A 215 18.89 -9.15 -1.43
CA TRP A 215 18.41 -8.87 -0.09
C TRP A 215 17.84 -7.46 0.00
N ILE A 216 16.83 -7.31 0.83
CA ILE A 216 16.38 -6.02 1.35
C ILE A 216 16.66 -5.95 2.83
N GLY A 217 16.68 -4.74 3.37
CA GLY A 217 16.72 -4.56 4.80
C GLY A 217 16.76 -3.11 5.22
N TYR A 218 16.50 -2.91 6.49
CA TYR A 218 16.49 -1.60 7.11
C TYR A 218 17.15 -1.63 8.49
N ALA A 219 17.61 -0.46 8.94
CA ALA A 219 17.93 -0.19 10.33
C ALA A 219 17.28 1.12 10.78
N ASN A 220 16.78 1.16 12.02
CA ASN A 220 16.40 2.41 12.69
C ASN A 220 17.19 2.59 14.01
N TYR A 221 18.35 1.94 14.09
CA TYR A 221 19.23 1.95 15.25
C TYR A 221 19.89 3.32 15.45
N SER A 222 19.98 3.78 16.70
CA SER A 222 20.65 5.03 17.12
C SER A 222 20.15 6.35 16.52
N HIS A 223 19.03 6.36 15.79
CA HIS A 223 18.48 7.59 15.19
C HIS A 223 17.01 7.77 15.51
N ALA A 224 16.71 8.81 16.29
CA ALA A 224 15.35 9.15 16.70
C ALA A 224 14.43 9.52 15.53
N GLY A 225 14.99 9.93 14.38
CA GLY A 225 14.25 10.35 13.17
C GLY A 225 14.12 9.29 12.07
N GLY A 226 14.81 8.15 12.18
CA GLY A 226 14.90 7.14 11.10
C GLY A 226 16.34 6.75 10.77
N GLY A 227 16.51 5.60 10.13
CA GLY A 227 17.81 5.10 9.67
C GLY A 227 17.77 4.54 8.25
N ASP A 228 18.72 3.66 7.94
CA ASP A 228 19.03 3.28 6.56
C ASP A 228 18.10 2.21 5.97
N TYR A 229 18.05 2.17 4.64
CA TYR A 229 17.43 1.11 3.85
C TYR A 229 18.32 0.72 2.68
N ASN A 230 18.27 -0.55 2.29
CA ASN A 230 19.03 -1.05 1.16
C ASN A 230 18.27 -2.10 0.34
N VAL A 231 18.61 -2.17 -0.93
CA VAL A 231 18.34 -3.28 -1.85
C VAL A 231 19.69 -3.69 -2.44
N THR A 232 20.10 -4.92 -2.22
CA THR A 232 21.48 -5.35 -2.47
C THR A 232 21.55 -6.72 -3.13
N MET A 233 22.65 -7.00 -3.81
CA MET A 233 22.91 -8.29 -4.44
C MET A 233 22.99 -9.44 -3.45
N VAL A 234 22.92 -10.67 -3.96
CA VAL A 234 23.37 -11.87 -3.24
C VAL A 234 24.81 -11.76 -2.76
N ASP A 235 25.12 -12.60 -1.78
CA ASP A 235 26.40 -12.76 -1.10
C ASP A 235 27.63 -12.62 -2.02
N GLY A 236 28.67 -11.99 -1.48
CA GLY A 236 30.02 -12.02 -2.05
C GLY A 236 31.04 -11.62 -0.99
N PRO A 237 32.36 -11.80 -1.25
CA PRO A 237 33.39 -11.32 -0.33
C PRO A 237 33.17 -9.83 -0.11
N THR A 238 33.00 -9.35 1.12
CA THR A 238 33.05 -7.91 1.38
C THR A 238 34.34 -7.35 0.78
N CYS A 239 34.39 -6.05 0.57
CA CYS A 239 35.60 -5.36 0.13
C CYS A 239 36.83 -5.64 1.05
N ASN A 240 36.61 -6.24 2.24
CA ASN A 240 37.62 -6.66 3.21
C ASN A 240 37.82 -8.19 3.31
N GLY A 241 37.26 -8.99 2.39
CA GLY A 241 37.43 -10.45 2.35
C GLY A 241 36.56 -11.27 3.31
N VAL A 242 35.64 -10.63 4.05
CA VAL A 242 34.67 -11.31 4.92
C VAL A 242 33.44 -11.67 4.09
N THR A 243 33.00 -12.93 4.09
CA THR A 243 31.72 -13.31 3.47
C THR A 243 30.61 -13.04 4.48
N MET A 244 29.63 -12.21 4.12
CA MET A 244 28.42 -12.00 4.92
C MET A 244 27.22 -12.49 4.14
N MET A 245 26.28 -13.14 4.85
CA MET A 245 24.96 -13.47 4.32
C MET A 245 24.05 -12.26 4.52
N GLY A 246 23.54 -11.71 3.44
CA GLY A 246 22.62 -10.57 3.47
C GLY A 246 23.30 -9.21 3.47
N VAL A 247 22.92 -8.35 4.41
CA VAL A 247 23.39 -6.96 4.43
C VAL A 247 24.59 -6.82 5.38
N ASP A 248 25.67 -6.29 4.84
CA ASP A 248 26.93 -5.97 5.49
C ASP A 248 26.71 -4.93 6.60
N LEU A 249 27.22 -5.26 7.78
CA LEU A 249 27.29 -4.38 8.95
C LEU A 249 28.67 -3.73 9.03
N HIS A 250 29.06 -3.07 7.93
CA HIS A 250 30.44 -2.64 7.67
C HIS A 250 31.06 -1.85 8.81
N SER A 251 30.25 -1.11 9.56
CA SER A 251 30.64 -0.53 10.84
C SER A 251 29.45 -0.33 11.78
N SER A 252 29.72 -0.04 13.05
CA SER A 252 28.71 0.37 14.03
C SER A 252 27.96 1.65 13.67
N ASN A 253 28.50 2.46 12.74
CA ASN A 253 27.98 3.78 12.39
C ASN A 253 27.24 3.80 11.04
N TYR A 254 27.46 2.80 10.20
CA TYR A 254 26.89 2.68 8.86
C TYR A 254 26.41 1.24 8.70
N LEU A 255 25.20 1.00 9.20
CA LEU A 255 24.54 -0.27 9.08
C LEU A 255 24.00 -0.36 7.65
N HIS A 256 24.10 -1.51 7.00
CA HIS A 256 23.54 -1.78 5.68
C HIS A 256 24.32 -1.28 4.43
N LEU A 257 25.62 -0.96 4.56
CA LEU A 257 26.47 -0.56 3.43
C LEU A 257 27.39 -1.71 2.93
N ASN A 258 26.94 -2.47 1.92
CA ASN A 258 27.69 -3.57 1.31
C ASN A 258 28.88 -3.08 0.49
N CYS A 259 30.09 -3.50 0.87
CA CYS A 259 31.32 -3.28 0.08
C CYS A 259 31.51 -1.80 -0.32
N GLY A 260 31.35 -0.89 0.65
CA GLY A 260 31.48 0.54 0.39
C GLY A 260 30.48 1.07 -0.64
N CYS A 261 29.28 0.48 -0.71
CA CYS A 261 28.17 0.73 -1.64
C CYS A 261 28.17 -0.05 -2.95
N GLN A 262 29.25 -0.77 -3.27
CA GLN A 262 29.46 -1.32 -4.62
C GLN A 262 28.40 -2.32 -5.10
N ARG A 263 27.67 -2.94 -4.18
CA ARG A 263 26.69 -4.02 -4.46
C ARG A 263 25.24 -3.60 -4.34
N HIS A 264 24.99 -2.30 -4.29
CA HIS A 264 23.67 -1.79 -3.98
C HIS A 264 22.91 -1.38 -5.23
N TYR A 265 21.74 -2.00 -5.40
CA TYR A 265 20.69 -1.55 -6.30
C TYR A 265 19.93 -0.36 -5.72
N LEU A 266 19.89 -0.22 -4.40
CA LEU A 266 19.47 0.98 -3.69
C LEU A 266 20.20 1.02 -2.34
N TYR A 267 20.70 2.18 -1.95
CA TYR A 267 21.23 2.39 -0.61
C TYR A 267 21.01 3.82 -0.18
N SER A 268 20.87 4.01 1.12
CA SER A 268 21.02 5.29 1.79
C SER A 268 22.43 5.40 2.40
N TYR A 269 23.07 6.56 2.25
CA TYR A 269 24.34 6.85 2.91
C TYR A 269 24.52 8.35 3.16
N SER A 270 24.88 8.73 4.39
CA SER A 270 25.35 10.06 4.75
C SER A 270 26.60 9.94 5.63
N ALA A 271 27.70 10.57 5.24
CA ALA A 271 28.96 10.52 5.98
C ALA A 271 29.15 11.70 6.95
N ASN A 272 28.44 12.80 6.74
CA ASN A 272 28.74 14.10 7.35
C ASN A 272 27.70 14.54 8.39
N THR A 273 26.45 14.10 8.27
CA THR A 273 25.36 14.47 9.18
C THR A 273 24.55 13.22 9.52
N LEU A 274 24.39 12.97 10.82
CA LEU A 274 23.58 11.88 11.38
C LEU A 274 22.15 12.36 11.67
N ASP A 275 21.62 13.24 10.82
CA ASP A 275 20.26 13.80 10.90
C ASP A 275 19.18 12.83 10.37
N GLY A 276 19.61 11.76 9.70
CA GLY A 276 18.77 10.62 9.40
C GLY A 276 18.22 10.60 7.98
N ASP A 277 18.66 11.48 7.08
CA ASP A 277 18.29 11.41 5.67
C ASP A 277 19.50 11.05 4.79
N GLY A 278 19.81 9.76 4.75
CA GLY A 278 20.83 9.26 3.84
C GLY A 278 20.48 9.61 2.39
N SER A 279 21.43 10.17 1.64
CA SER A 279 21.27 10.37 0.19
C SER A 279 21.01 9.01 -0.48
N TYR A 280 19.83 8.83 -1.08
CA TYR A 280 19.48 7.58 -1.78
C TYR A 280 20.16 7.53 -3.13
N LYS A 281 20.85 6.41 -3.41
CA LYS A 281 21.66 6.24 -4.62
C LYS A 281 21.60 4.78 -5.12
N VAL A 282 22.00 4.60 -6.39
CA VAL A 282 22.12 3.31 -7.07
C VAL A 282 23.54 3.21 -7.59
N ASN A 283 24.32 2.25 -7.11
CA ASN A 283 25.67 2.01 -7.61
C ASN A 283 25.70 0.89 -8.65
N THR A 284 24.84 -0.11 -8.52
CA THR A 284 24.73 -1.19 -9.50
C THR A 284 23.41 -1.11 -10.25
N ALA A 285 23.48 -1.18 -11.58
CA ALA A 285 22.31 -1.32 -12.42
C ALA A 285 21.73 -2.74 -12.36
N LEU A 286 20.42 -2.84 -12.58
CA LEU A 286 19.70 -4.09 -12.82
C LEU A 286 18.74 -3.86 -13.98
N GLY A 287 19.07 -4.37 -15.16
CA GLY A 287 18.24 -4.17 -16.35
C GLY A 287 17.94 -2.68 -16.59
N SER A 288 16.64 -2.33 -16.61
CA SER A 288 16.12 -0.98 -16.77
C SER A 288 16.28 -0.05 -15.55
N TRP A 289 16.88 -0.52 -14.47
CA TRP A 289 17.21 0.27 -13.28
C TRP A 289 18.66 0.76 -13.33
N PRO A 290 18.92 2.02 -13.73
CA PRO A 290 20.28 2.48 -14.00
C PRO A 290 20.99 3.03 -12.76
N VAL A 291 22.32 2.97 -12.79
CA VAL A 291 23.23 3.64 -11.85
C VAL A 291 22.95 5.14 -11.80
N THR A 292 22.97 5.71 -10.59
CA THR A 292 22.80 7.16 -10.38
C THR A 292 24.04 7.84 -9.83
N ALA A 293 24.88 7.10 -9.13
CA ALA A 293 26.13 7.61 -8.59
C ALA A 293 27.14 6.47 -8.44
N THR A 294 28.42 6.80 -8.60
CA THR A 294 29.50 6.02 -8.00
C THR A 294 29.53 6.30 -6.50
N CYS A 295 29.96 5.36 -5.66
CA CYS A 295 30.00 5.48 -4.19
C CYS A 295 30.55 6.82 -3.64
N THR A 296 29.70 7.84 -3.56
CA THR A 296 30.03 9.18 -3.07
C THR A 296 29.42 9.39 -1.69
N THR A 297 30.20 10.07 -0.85
CA THR A 297 29.86 10.40 0.53
C THR A 297 29.22 11.77 0.69
N SER A 298 29.07 12.52 -0.41
CA SER A 298 28.52 13.87 -0.42
C SER A 298 27.00 13.85 -0.23
N GLU A 299 26.58 14.69 0.71
CA GLU A 299 25.21 15.07 1.08
C GLU A 299 24.64 16.10 0.09
N GLY A 300 23.31 16.22 0.03
CA GLY A 300 22.59 17.14 -0.85
C GLY A 300 22.36 16.61 -2.26
N GLY A 301 21.10 16.36 -2.61
CA GLY A 301 20.71 15.99 -3.97
C GLY A 301 20.86 14.49 -4.22
N GLY A 302 19.90 13.71 -3.72
CA GLY A 302 19.77 12.28 -3.94
C GLY A 302 18.86 11.94 -5.11
N LEU A 303 18.46 10.68 -5.12
CA LEU A 303 17.52 10.12 -6.07
C LEU A 303 16.08 10.50 -5.70
N ALA A 304 15.33 11.09 -6.63
CA ALA A 304 13.87 11.15 -6.51
C ALA A 304 13.30 9.74 -6.71
N LEU A 305 12.57 9.24 -5.71
CA LEU A 305 11.93 7.94 -5.79
C LEU A 305 10.74 7.84 -4.83
N LEU A 306 9.87 6.86 -5.08
CA LEU A 306 8.84 6.41 -4.16
C LEU A 306 9.02 4.93 -3.85
N ALA A 307 8.50 4.53 -2.69
CA ALA A 307 8.40 3.15 -2.25
C ALA A 307 6.93 2.81 -1.97
N ALA A 308 6.48 1.66 -2.46
CA ALA A 308 5.12 1.19 -2.31
C ALA A 308 5.06 -0.32 -2.09
N MET A 309 3.94 -0.83 -1.59
CA MET A 309 3.71 -2.26 -1.34
C MET A 309 2.35 -2.71 -1.87
N ARG A 310 2.25 -3.98 -2.27
CA ARG A 310 1.04 -4.60 -2.83
C ARG A 310 0.92 -6.04 -2.36
#